data_AF-A0A8J5MT21-F1
#
_entry.id   AF-A0A8J5MT21-F1
#
_cell.length_a   1.000
_cell.length_b   1.000
_cell.length_c   1.000
_cell.angle_alpha   90.00
_cell.angle_beta   90.00
_cell.angle_gamma   90.00
#
_symmetry.space_group_name_H-M   'P 1'
#
loop_
_entity.id
_entity.type
_entity.pdbx_description
1 polymer ?
#
loop_
_entity_poly.entity_id
_entity_poly.type
_entity_poly.pdbx_seq_one_letter_code
_entity_poly.pdbx_strand_id
1 'polypeptide(L)'
;MPNHHCSVFLLTDGRASANAIFKVIEQIRASGVGLFKVDGQDAMIKQTQFSQVIYEARRLRQVSWCVTVVVVSDDPAFLAAFAEWSLKGRLLVWPTRLLVVTRLPLPELHHLHKLLSMTNSMLLILEKDQGNISIPFIHNTINIPFVRFLLRPNLVVATERNPINKITSFNDGEGGKGQRFKVTGPMNMLVDYLAKAHNFSYTYMRPPDGSWGHLNENGSWSGMVGMVVRKEADLASGPFGLNENRAKAIDYTAPVLVEDNRLLGARGKPTVDPWGFLLPLAPWVWVAILTALHALPVIKILLDSCFFKISNGQERWLKDTSAYLRILLQQ
;
A
#
# COMPACT_ATOMS: atom_id res chain seq x y z
N MET A 1 0.92 -8.52 -21.08
CA MET A 1 0.23 -8.05 -19.86
C MET A 1 -0.84 -7.06 -20.29
N PRO A 2 -2.06 -7.07 -19.71
CA PRO A 2 -3.14 -6.22 -20.20
C PRO A 2 -2.74 -4.75 -20.00
N ASN A 3 -2.97 -3.92 -21.02
CA ASN A 3 -2.77 -2.47 -20.94
C ASN A 3 -3.77 -1.89 -19.92
N HIS A 4 -3.32 -1.69 -18.68
CA HIS A 4 -4.13 -0.99 -17.68
C HIS A 4 -4.14 0.51 -18.05
N HIS A 5 -5.25 0.96 -18.60
CA HIS A 5 -5.43 2.35 -18.99
C HIS A 5 -5.80 3.21 -17.77
N CYS A 6 -5.03 4.28 -17.51
CA CYS A 6 -5.39 5.26 -16.47
C CYS A 6 -6.43 6.26 -17.01
N SER A 7 -7.36 6.66 -16.16
CA SER A 7 -8.26 7.79 -16.44
C SER A 7 -7.65 9.07 -15.90
N VAL A 8 -7.89 10.18 -16.61
CA VAL A 8 -7.42 11.50 -16.18
C VAL A 8 -8.59 12.40 -15.83
N PHE A 9 -8.43 13.09 -14.72
CA PHE A 9 -9.38 14.03 -14.17
C PHE A 9 -8.73 15.41 -14.10
N LEU A 10 -9.17 16.34 -14.93
CA LEU A 10 -8.63 17.70 -15.00
C LEU A 10 -9.58 18.68 -14.32
N LEU A 11 -9.06 19.45 -13.37
CA LEU A 11 -9.81 20.46 -12.62
C LEU A 11 -9.18 21.84 -12.84
N THR A 12 -9.99 22.84 -13.15
CA THR A 12 -9.53 24.22 -13.31
C THR A 12 -10.50 25.22 -12.69
N ASP A 13 -9.94 26.33 -12.20
CA ASP A 13 -10.65 27.50 -11.69
C ASP A 13 -11.15 28.44 -12.81
N GLY A 14 -10.91 28.09 -14.09
CA GLY A 14 -11.33 28.88 -15.23
C GLY A 14 -10.47 30.10 -15.54
N ARG A 15 -9.43 30.38 -14.73
CA ARG A 15 -8.49 31.50 -14.92
C ARG A 15 -7.24 31.09 -15.70
N ALA A 16 -6.97 29.79 -15.78
CA ALA A 16 -5.92 29.23 -16.61
C ALA A 16 -6.22 29.41 -18.11
N SER A 17 -5.20 29.70 -18.92
CA SER A 17 -5.38 29.89 -20.37
C SER A 17 -5.75 28.58 -21.06
N ALA A 18 -6.66 28.65 -22.05
CA ALA A 18 -7.09 27.48 -22.83
C ALA A 18 -5.91 26.74 -23.48
N ASN A 19 -4.83 27.45 -23.85
CA ASN A 19 -3.61 26.86 -24.40
C ASN A 19 -2.82 26.02 -23.39
N ALA A 20 -2.82 26.40 -22.11
CA ALA A 20 -2.17 25.59 -21.06
C ALA A 20 -2.94 24.27 -20.84
N ILE A 21 -4.27 24.35 -20.86
CA ILE A 21 -5.17 23.19 -20.74
C ILE A 21 -5.04 22.26 -21.95
N PHE A 22 -5.01 22.81 -23.17
CA PHE A 22 -4.90 22.02 -24.40
C PHE A 22 -3.57 21.25 -24.51
N LYS A 23 -2.45 21.89 -24.17
CA LYS A 23 -1.13 21.23 -24.12
C LYS A 23 -1.08 20.08 -23.11
N VAL A 24 -1.74 20.25 -21.96
CA VAL A 24 -1.84 19.20 -20.93
C VAL A 24 -2.69 18.04 -21.43
N ILE A 25 -3.82 18.30 -22.10
CA ILE A 25 -4.70 17.25 -22.64
C ILE A 25 -4.03 16.49 -23.79
N GLU A 26 -3.31 17.18 -24.68
CA GLU A 26 -2.62 16.60 -25.84
C GLU A 26 -1.46 15.67 -25.43
N GLN A 27 -0.81 15.94 -24.30
CA GLN A 27 0.28 15.10 -23.75
C GLN A 27 -0.20 13.85 -23.00
N ILE A 28 -1.50 13.72 -22.74
CA ILE A 28 -2.05 12.66 -21.91
C ILE A 28 -2.58 11.51 -22.78
N ARG A 29 -1.84 10.39 -22.81
CA ARG A 29 -2.35 9.11 -23.35
C ARG A 29 -3.26 8.44 -22.33
N ALA A 30 -4.53 8.84 -22.27
CA ALA A 30 -5.53 8.26 -21.38
C ALA A 30 -6.78 7.80 -22.14
N SER A 31 -7.43 6.74 -21.65
CA SER A 31 -8.65 6.19 -22.27
C SER A 31 -9.91 7.00 -21.95
N GLY A 32 -9.80 7.98 -21.05
CA GLY A 32 -10.88 8.91 -20.72
C GLY A 32 -10.34 10.14 -19.99
N VAL A 33 -10.79 11.32 -20.41
CA VAL A 33 -10.45 12.62 -19.81
C VAL A 33 -11.73 13.30 -19.36
N GLY A 34 -11.87 13.55 -18.06
CA GLY A 34 -12.94 14.36 -17.50
C GLY A 34 -12.41 15.76 -17.20
N LEU A 35 -12.97 16.80 -17.83
CA LEU A 35 -12.64 18.21 -17.55
C LEU A 35 -13.77 18.83 -16.72
N PHE A 36 -13.42 19.33 -15.55
CA PHE A 36 -14.35 20.03 -14.67
C PHE A 36 -13.85 21.46 -14.43
N LYS A 37 -14.73 22.42 -14.72
CA LYS A 37 -14.50 23.83 -14.42
C LYS A 37 -15.32 24.18 -13.18
N VAL A 38 -14.67 24.70 -12.15
CA VAL A 38 -15.31 25.18 -10.93
C VAL A 38 -15.26 26.70 -10.98
N ASP A 39 -16.40 27.33 -11.27
CA ASP A 39 -16.56 28.78 -11.44
C ASP A 39 -17.59 29.29 -10.43
N GLY A 40 -17.21 30.30 -9.66
CA GLY A 40 -18.08 30.89 -8.64
C GLY A 40 -17.32 31.78 -7.67
N GLN A 41 -17.83 32.99 -7.44
CA GLN A 41 -17.30 33.91 -6.42
C GLN A 41 -17.82 33.57 -5.00
N ASP A 42 -18.93 32.82 -4.90
CA ASP A 42 -19.56 32.47 -3.63
C ASP A 42 -19.02 31.16 -3.03
N ALA A 43 -18.68 31.19 -1.73
CA ALA A 43 -18.15 30.04 -1.00
C ALA A 43 -19.11 28.84 -0.95
N MET A 44 -20.42 29.07 -0.86
CA MET A 44 -21.43 28.00 -0.90
C MET A 44 -21.50 27.30 -2.26
N ILE A 45 -21.35 28.04 -3.36
CA ILE A 45 -21.38 27.50 -4.73
C ILE A 45 -20.11 26.68 -5.00
N LYS A 46 -18.95 27.13 -4.50
CA LYS A 46 -17.71 26.35 -4.55
C LYS A 46 -17.87 25.01 -3.82
N GLN A 47 -18.46 25.01 -2.63
CA GLN A 47 -18.65 23.78 -1.84
C GLN A 47 -19.52 22.73 -2.54
N THR A 48 -20.64 23.14 -3.13
CA THR A 48 -21.54 22.22 -3.85
C THR A 48 -20.86 21.68 -5.11
N GLN A 49 -20.19 22.53 -5.89
CA GLN A 49 -19.44 22.11 -7.08
C GLN A 49 -18.29 21.15 -6.72
N PHE A 50 -17.47 21.45 -5.71
CA PHE A 50 -16.41 20.54 -5.27
C PHE A 50 -16.96 19.19 -4.81
N SER A 51 -18.07 19.16 -4.08
CA SER A 51 -18.68 17.91 -3.63
C SER A 51 -19.13 17.02 -4.80
N GLN A 52 -19.71 17.62 -5.84
CA GLN A 52 -20.16 16.92 -7.04
C GLN A 52 -18.99 16.43 -7.90
N VAL A 53 -17.99 17.29 -8.11
CA VAL A 53 -16.74 16.99 -8.84
C VAL A 53 -16.00 15.83 -8.16
N ILE A 54 -15.87 15.86 -6.84
CA ILE A 54 -15.21 14.79 -6.07
C ILE A 54 -16.03 13.49 -6.11
N TYR A 55 -17.35 13.58 -6.07
CA TYR A 55 -18.23 12.42 -6.19
C TYR A 55 -18.05 11.70 -7.55
N GLU A 56 -18.06 12.45 -8.66
CA GLU A 56 -17.84 11.89 -10.00
C GLU A 56 -16.42 11.34 -10.16
N ALA A 57 -15.41 12.04 -9.65
CA ALA A 57 -14.02 11.58 -9.65
C ALA A 57 -13.85 10.25 -8.90
N ARG A 58 -14.57 10.06 -7.78
CA ARG A 58 -14.58 8.80 -7.03
C ARG A 58 -15.26 7.67 -7.80
N ARG A 59 -16.35 7.96 -8.51
CA ARG A 59 -17.06 6.96 -9.31
C ARG A 59 -16.17 6.46 -10.44
N LEU A 60 -15.47 7.36 -11.12
CA LEU A 60 -14.44 7.02 -12.11
C LEU A 60 -13.30 6.18 -11.51
N ARG A 61 -12.85 6.50 -10.30
CA ARG A 61 -11.83 5.71 -9.60
C ARG A 61 -12.27 4.28 -9.28
N GLN A 62 -13.55 4.03 -9.03
CA GLN A 62 -14.05 2.67 -8.78
C GLN A 62 -14.05 1.80 -10.03
N VAL A 63 -14.03 2.42 -11.22
CA VAL A 63 -14.09 1.74 -12.52
C VAL A 63 -12.71 1.67 -13.18
N SER A 64 -11.77 2.54 -12.80
CA SER A 64 -10.43 2.63 -13.39
C SER A 64 -9.32 2.14 -12.46
N TRP A 65 -8.36 1.40 -13.01
CA TRP A 65 -7.20 0.84 -12.26
C TRP A 65 -6.29 1.92 -11.64
N CYS A 66 -6.20 3.07 -12.30
CA CYS A 66 -5.45 4.24 -11.85
C CYS A 66 -6.17 5.52 -12.28
N VAL A 67 -6.10 6.55 -11.43
CA VAL A 67 -6.64 7.89 -11.72
C VAL A 67 -5.55 8.92 -11.50
N THR A 68 -5.30 9.74 -12.51
CA THR A 68 -4.44 10.93 -12.38
C THR A 68 -5.33 12.16 -12.31
N VAL A 69 -5.26 12.88 -11.20
CA VAL A 69 -5.94 14.16 -10.99
C VAL A 69 -4.96 15.27 -11.33
N VAL A 70 -5.30 16.11 -12.30
CA VAL A 70 -4.52 17.29 -12.68
C VAL A 70 -5.31 18.51 -12.26
N VAL A 71 -4.72 19.40 -11.47
CA VAL A 71 -5.35 20.64 -11.01
C VAL A 71 -4.55 21.81 -11.53
N VAL A 72 -5.19 22.70 -12.29
CA VAL A 72 -4.55 23.89 -12.88
C VAL A 72 -5.23 25.13 -12.31
N SER A 73 -4.50 25.86 -11.47
CA SER A 73 -4.99 27.11 -10.86
C SER A 73 -3.84 27.97 -10.34
N ASP A 74 -4.03 29.29 -10.45
CA ASP A 74 -3.15 30.30 -9.86
C ASP A 74 -3.78 30.97 -8.63
N ASP A 75 -4.90 30.45 -8.12
CA ASP A 75 -5.56 30.94 -6.91
C ASP A 75 -5.18 30.06 -5.71
N PRO A 76 -4.41 30.58 -4.73
CA PRO A 76 -4.01 29.80 -3.56
C PRO A 76 -5.21 29.36 -2.71
N ALA A 77 -6.29 30.15 -2.66
CA ALA A 77 -7.50 29.79 -1.93
C ALA A 77 -8.24 28.62 -2.59
N PHE A 78 -8.24 28.58 -3.92
CA PHE A 78 -8.79 27.46 -4.69
C PHE A 78 -8.02 26.17 -4.46
N LEU A 79 -6.67 26.23 -4.53
CA LEU A 79 -5.82 25.07 -4.33
C LEU A 79 -5.93 24.50 -2.90
N ALA A 80 -5.98 25.38 -1.89
CA ALA A 80 -6.18 24.98 -0.50
C ALA A 80 -7.55 24.32 -0.28
N ALA A 81 -8.62 24.93 -0.82
CA ALA A 81 -9.96 24.35 -0.76
C ALA A 81 -10.01 22.98 -1.46
N PHE A 82 -9.43 22.86 -2.66
CA PHE A 82 -9.34 21.59 -3.37
C PHE A 82 -8.66 20.51 -2.52
N ALA A 83 -7.51 20.83 -1.90
CA ALA A 83 -6.77 19.87 -1.08
C ALA A 83 -7.60 19.39 0.12
N GLU A 84 -8.22 20.31 0.86
CA GLU A 84 -9.06 19.99 2.02
C GLU A 84 -10.27 19.13 1.64
N TRP A 85 -11.01 19.53 0.60
CA TRP A 85 -12.17 18.79 0.12
C TRP A 85 -11.78 17.42 -0.44
N SER A 86 -10.64 17.31 -1.12
CA SER A 86 -10.15 16.05 -1.65
C SER A 86 -9.73 15.07 -0.55
N LEU A 87 -9.17 15.56 0.55
CA LEU A 87 -8.85 14.77 1.74
C LEU A 87 -10.13 14.32 2.44
N LYS A 88 -11.06 15.24 2.72
CA LYS A 88 -12.36 14.94 3.36
C LYS A 88 -13.20 13.96 2.52
N GLY A 89 -13.19 14.14 1.21
CA GLY A 89 -13.87 13.30 0.24
C GLY A 89 -13.16 11.97 -0.06
N ARG A 90 -11.97 11.72 0.49
CA ARG A 90 -11.12 10.54 0.20
C ARG A 90 -10.88 10.35 -1.30
N LEU A 91 -10.65 11.43 -2.04
CA LEU A 91 -10.29 11.36 -3.46
C LEU A 91 -8.84 10.89 -3.62
N LEU A 92 -7.93 11.44 -2.81
CA LEU A 92 -6.48 11.22 -2.87
C LEU A 92 -6.03 10.03 -2.02
N VAL A 93 -6.38 8.81 -2.46
CA VAL A 93 -5.92 7.55 -1.83
C VAL A 93 -4.70 7.03 -2.61
N TRP A 94 -3.89 6.16 -2.01
CA TRP A 94 -2.64 5.62 -2.57
C TRP A 94 -2.56 5.36 -4.10
N PRO A 95 -3.56 4.80 -4.81
CA PRO A 95 -3.47 4.61 -6.27
C PRO A 95 -3.70 5.89 -7.10
N THR A 96 -4.06 7.01 -6.48
CA THR A 96 -4.36 8.29 -7.14
C THR A 96 -3.09 9.14 -7.25
N ARG A 97 -2.74 9.55 -8.48
CA ARG A 97 -1.63 10.49 -8.74
C ARG A 97 -2.19 11.89 -8.84
N LEU A 98 -1.63 12.85 -8.11
CA LEU A 98 -2.04 14.25 -8.16
C LEU A 98 -0.96 15.08 -8.84
N LEU A 99 -1.32 15.89 -9.82
CA LEU A 99 -0.44 16.86 -10.45
C LEU A 99 -1.06 18.25 -10.28
N VAL A 100 -0.40 19.13 -9.52
CA VAL A 100 -0.83 20.51 -9.34
C VAL A 100 0.03 21.41 -10.24
N VAL A 101 -0.60 22.17 -11.11
CA VAL A 101 0.04 23.09 -12.05
C VAL A 101 -0.34 24.52 -11.65
N THR A 102 0.65 25.34 -11.34
CA THR A 102 0.43 26.70 -10.83
C THR A 102 1.57 27.64 -11.21
N ARG A 103 1.31 28.95 -11.27
CA ARG A 103 2.33 30.00 -11.42
C ARG A 103 2.71 30.66 -10.10
N LEU A 104 2.22 30.14 -8.98
CA LEU A 104 2.46 30.71 -7.64
C LEU A 104 3.90 30.49 -7.16
N PRO A 105 4.49 31.47 -6.44
CA PRO A 105 5.82 31.33 -5.87
C PRO A 105 5.80 30.35 -4.69
N LEU A 106 6.93 29.65 -4.47
CA LEU A 106 7.07 28.58 -3.46
C LEU A 106 6.60 28.94 -2.02
N PRO A 107 6.78 30.18 -1.50
CA PRO A 107 6.32 30.56 -0.17
C PRO A 107 4.80 30.43 0.03
N GLU A 108 4.01 30.74 -1.00
CA GLU A 108 2.54 30.67 -0.95
C GLU A 108 2.02 29.22 -1.00
N LEU A 109 2.87 28.29 -1.44
CA LEU A 109 2.58 26.87 -1.59
C LEU A 109 2.92 26.04 -0.35
N HIS A 110 3.50 26.64 0.69
CA HIS A 110 3.92 25.91 1.89
C HIS A 110 2.76 25.21 2.60
N HIS A 111 1.60 25.88 2.69
CA HIS A 111 0.40 25.31 3.30
C HIS A 111 -0.16 24.12 2.49
N LEU A 112 -0.17 24.26 1.16
CA LEU A 112 -0.62 23.22 0.23
C LEU A 112 0.32 22.00 0.26
N HIS A 113 1.63 22.24 0.26
CA HIS A 113 2.65 21.19 0.35
C HIS A 113 2.49 20.37 1.64
N LYS A 114 2.25 21.03 2.77
CA LYS A 114 1.99 20.35 4.05
C LYS A 114 0.74 19.48 4.02
N LEU A 115 -0.35 19.98 3.42
CA LEU A 115 -1.62 19.23 3.29
C LEU A 115 -1.49 18.01 2.37
N LEU A 116 -0.67 18.10 1.33
CA LEU A 116 -0.50 17.05 0.32
C LEU A 116 0.72 16.14 0.56
N SER A 117 1.51 16.38 1.61
CA SER A 117 2.77 15.68 1.90
C SER A 117 2.64 14.16 2.02
N MET A 118 1.46 13.65 2.34
CA MET A 118 1.19 12.20 2.49
C MET A 118 0.51 11.59 1.25
N THR A 119 0.46 12.34 0.14
CA THR A 119 -0.20 11.92 -1.10
C THR A 119 0.83 11.77 -2.22
N ASN A 120 0.53 10.93 -3.22
CA ASN A 120 1.33 10.79 -4.43
C ASN A 120 1.14 12.03 -5.33
N SER A 121 1.58 13.19 -4.86
CA SER A 121 1.40 14.50 -5.48
C SER A 121 2.71 15.06 -6.04
N MET A 122 2.64 15.59 -7.25
CA MET A 122 3.69 16.36 -7.91
C MET A 122 3.21 17.80 -8.11
N LEU A 123 4.08 18.77 -7.81
CA LEU A 123 3.82 20.19 -8.00
C LEU A 123 4.65 20.71 -9.17
N LEU A 124 4.01 21.35 -10.14
CA LEU A 124 4.61 21.94 -11.32
C LEU A 124 4.41 23.45 -11.28
N ILE A 125 5.51 24.18 -11.07
CA ILE A 125 5.53 25.64 -11.05
C ILE A 125 5.88 26.13 -12.45
N LEU A 126 5.00 26.91 -13.06
CA LEU A 126 5.21 27.51 -14.38
C LEU A 126 5.88 28.87 -14.22
N GLU A 127 7.14 28.98 -14.65
CA GLU A 127 7.88 30.24 -14.65
C GLU A 127 7.49 31.10 -15.87
N LYS A 128 7.27 32.40 -15.64
CA LYS A 128 6.83 33.34 -16.69
C LYS A 128 8.05 33.78 -17.50
N ASP A 129 8.46 32.99 -18.47
CA ASP A 129 9.54 33.42 -19.37
C ASP A 129 9.02 34.31 -20.50
N GLN A 130 9.65 35.48 -20.66
CA GLN A 130 9.35 36.42 -21.74
C GLN A 130 9.83 35.82 -23.07
N GLY A 131 8.89 35.43 -23.92
CA GLY A 131 9.12 35.43 -25.37
C GLY A 131 10.21 34.50 -25.91
N ASN A 132 10.27 33.25 -25.45
CA ASN A 132 10.59 32.09 -26.30
C ASN A 132 10.40 30.84 -25.46
N ILE A 133 9.33 30.10 -25.72
CA ILE A 133 8.96 28.92 -24.95
C ILE A 133 9.87 27.77 -25.37
N SER A 134 11.06 27.68 -24.77
CA SER A 134 11.70 26.39 -24.52
C SER A 134 11.15 25.87 -23.19
N ILE A 135 10.12 25.04 -23.28
CA ILE A 135 9.65 24.21 -22.17
C ILE A 135 10.84 23.32 -21.77
N PRO A 136 11.33 23.31 -20.51
CA PRO A 136 12.13 22.19 -20.05
C PRO A 136 11.18 21.00 -19.90
N PHE A 137 10.99 20.32 -21.03
CA PHE A 137 10.28 19.06 -21.16
C PHE A 137 10.90 18.02 -20.22
N ILE A 138 10.21 17.63 -19.15
CA ILE A 138 10.37 16.31 -18.53
C ILE A 138 9.48 15.34 -19.32
N HIS A 139 9.88 15.09 -20.56
CA HIS A 139 9.54 13.92 -21.37
C HIS A 139 10.28 13.91 -22.72
N ASN A 140 11.16 14.89 -22.98
CA ASN A 140 12.40 14.54 -23.64
C ASN A 140 13.27 13.89 -22.57
N THR A 141 14.00 12.84 -22.96
CA THR A 141 15.33 12.58 -22.43
C THR A 141 16.02 13.93 -22.28
N ILE A 142 15.98 14.50 -21.07
CA ILE A 142 16.92 15.54 -20.73
C ILE A 142 18.22 14.75 -20.83
N ASN A 143 18.95 14.97 -21.93
CA ASN A 143 20.40 14.89 -21.88
C ASN A 143 20.78 15.98 -20.88
N ILE A 144 20.54 15.73 -19.59
CA ILE A 144 21.37 16.27 -18.54
C ILE A 144 22.68 15.68 -19.00
N PRO A 145 23.64 16.47 -19.51
CA PRO A 145 24.93 15.90 -19.82
C PRO A 145 25.33 15.22 -18.53
N PHE A 146 25.39 13.88 -18.53
CA PHE A 146 25.80 13.13 -17.35
C PHE A 146 27.07 13.82 -16.90
N VAL A 147 27.05 14.41 -15.71
CA VAL A 147 28.20 15.14 -15.21
C VAL A 147 29.27 14.08 -15.01
N ARG A 148 30.16 13.99 -16.00
CA ARG A 148 31.24 13.01 -16.03
C ARG A 148 32.43 13.63 -15.34
N PHE A 149 33.08 12.85 -14.51
CA PHE A 149 34.40 13.22 -14.03
C PHE A 149 35.35 13.33 -15.22
N LEU A 150 36.04 14.46 -15.31
CA LEU A 150 37.03 14.70 -16.37
C LEU A 150 38.25 13.78 -16.24
N LEU A 151 38.64 13.43 -15.00
CA LEU A 151 39.89 12.75 -14.67
C LEU A 151 39.73 11.28 -14.23
N ARG A 152 38.55 10.68 -14.40
CA ARG A 152 38.24 9.29 -14.02
C ARG A 152 38.83 8.87 -12.65
N PRO A 153 38.37 9.49 -11.55
CA PRO A 153 38.87 9.18 -10.22
C PRO A 153 38.55 7.74 -9.83
N ASN A 154 39.34 7.18 -8.91
CA ASN A 154 39.08 5.86 -8.32
C ASN A 154 38.37 6.02 -6.97
N LEU A 155 37.08 5.76 -6.93
CA LEU A 155 36.25 5.89 -5.74
C LEU A 155 36.32 4.64 -4.85
N VAL A 156 36.34 4.83 -3.54
CA VAL A 156 36.26 3.75 -2.56
C VAL A 156 34.79 3.50 -2.20
N VAL A 157 34.33 2.29 -2.47
CA VAL A 157 32.93 1.87 -2.25
C VAL A 157 32.88 0.94 -1.05
N ALA A 158 32.30 1.41 0.05
CA ALA A 158 32.02 0.59 1.22
C ALA A 158 30.90 -0.42 0.90
N THR A 159 31.13 -1.70 1.18
CA THR A 159 30.14 -2.75 0.94
C THR A 159 30.26 -3.86 1.98
N GLU A 160 29.14 -4.51 2.29
CA GLU A 160 29.08 -5.59 3.28
C GLU A 160 28.24 -6.76 2.77
N ARG A 161 28.45 -7.94 3.35
CA ARG A 161 27.77 -9.17 2.98
C ARG A 161 26.26 -9.02 3.18
N ASN A 162 25.53 -9.37 2.13
CA ASN A 162 24.07 -9.31 2.05
C ASN A 162 23.58 -10.52 1.26
N PRO A 163 22.48 -11.21 1.63
CA PRO A 163 21.86 -12.24 0.80
C PRO A 163 21.71 -11.89 -0.70
N ILE A 164 21.50 -10.61 -1.03
CA ILE A 164 21.31 -10.14 -2.41
C ILE A 164 22.64 -10.01 -3.20
N ASN A 165 23.76 -9.80 -2.51
CA ASN A 165 25.08 -9.62 -3.15
C ASN A 165 26.09 -10.64 -2.63
N LYS A 166 26.74 -11.36 -3.56
CA LYS A 166 27.82 -12.28 -3.21
C LYS A 166 29.16 -11.55 -3.24
N ILE A 167 29.91 -11.63 -2.15
CA ILE A 167 31.27 -11.11 -2.03
C ILE A 167 32.24 -12.29 -2.07
N THR A 168 33.18 -12.26 -3.01
CA THR A 168 34.28 -13.23 -3.12
C THR A 168 35.60 -12.50 -2.88
N SER A 169 36.38 -12.99 -1.91
CA SER A 169 37.73 -12.49 -1.63
C SER A 169 38.74 -13.14 -2.56
N PHE A 170 39.64 -12.33 -3.11
CA PHE A 170 40.83 -12.78 -3.83
C PHE A 170 42.05 -12.38 -3.02
N ASN A 171 42.97 -13.33 -2.82
CA ASN A 171 44.30 -13.03 -2.33
C ASN A 171 45.16 -12.76 -3.56
N ASP A 172 45.64 -11.52 -3.72
CA ASP A 172 46.65 -11.24 -4.74
C ASP A 172 47.91 -12.03 -4.35
N GLY A 173 48.34 -12.94 -5.22
CA GLY A 173 49.58 -13.71 -5.03
C GLY A 173 50.78 -12.76 -4.97
N GLU A 174 51.70 -13.05 -4.04
CA GLU A 174 53.03 -12.45 -3.85
C GLU A 174 53.13 -10.93 -4.09
N GLY A 175 52.55 -10.17 -3.17
CA GLY A 175 52.76 -8.73 -3.07
C GLY A 175 51.74 -8.10 -2.14
N GLY A 176 51.93 -8.27 -0.83
CA GLY A 176 50.98 -7.95 0.24
C GLY A 176 50.46 -6.51 0.29
N LYS A 177 49.58 -6.15 -0.65
CA LYS A 177 48.80 -4.91 -0.66
C LYS A 177 47.31 -5.23 -0.74
N GLY A 178 46.77 -5.65 0.39
CA GLY A 178 45.33 -5.68 0.66
C GLY A 178 44.57 -6.86 0.05
N GLN A 179 43.59 -7.37 0.80
CA GLN A 179 42.64 -8.35 0.29
C GLN A 179 41.68 -7.65 -0.68
N ARG A 180 41.66 -8.07 -1.95
CA ARG A 180 40.74 -7.51 -2.94
C ARG A 180 39.41 -8.25 -2.88
N PHE A 181 38.33 -7.50 -2.82
CA PHE A 181 36.97 -8.06 -2.85
C PHE A 181 36.35 -7.86 -4.23
N LYS A 182 35.77 -8.92 -4.77
CA LYS A 182 34.87 -8.82 -5.92
C LYS A 182 33.45 -9.00 -5.42
N VAL A 183 32.63 -8.01 -5.71
CA VAL A 183 31.19 -8.05 -5.42
C VAL A 183 30.47 -8.43 -6.71
N THR A 184 29.54 -9.36 -6.60
CA THR A 184 28.65 -9.75 -7.70
C THR A 184 27.21 -9.71 -7.20
N GLY A 185 26.31 -9.09 -7.97
CA GLY A 185 24.91 -8.94 -7.61
C GLY A 185 24.31 -7.64 -8.16
N PRO A 186 23.02 -7.40 -7.89
CA PRO A 186 22.30 -6.20 -8.35
C PRO A 186 22.96 -4.89 -7.93
N MET A 187 23.49 -4.80 -6.70
CA MET A 187 24.15 -3.56 -6.25
C MET A 187 25.48 -3.33 -6.97
N ASN A 188 26.23 -4.38 -7.31
CA ASN A 188 27.42 -4.23 -8.13
C ASN A 188 27.07 -3.71 -9.52
N MET A 189 26.00 -4.25 -10.13
CA MET A 189 25.54 -3.77 -11.43
C MET A 189 25.17 -2.29 -11.37
N LEU A 190 24.48 -1.86 -10.30
CA LEU A 190 24.15 -0.44 -10.10
C LEU A 190 25.41 0.44 -10.03
N VAL A 191 26.40 0.05 -9.23
CA VAL A 191 27.68 0.78 -9.14
C VAL A 191 28.40 0.79 -10.49
N ASP A 192 28.41 -0.33 -11.22
CA ASP A 192 28.96 -0.41 -12.58
C ASP A 192 28.28 0.54 -13.57
N TYR A 193 26.95 0.63 -13.51
CA TYR A 193 26.19 1.56 -14.35
C TYR A 193 26.53 3.02 -14.01
N LEU A 194 26.62 3.37 -12.73
CA LEU A 194 27.01 4.71 -12.29
C LEU A 194 28.44 5.05 -12.69
N ALA A 195 29.38 4.11 -12.53
CA ALA A 195 30.77 4.26 -12.91
C ALA A 195 30.94 4.55 -14.40
N LYS A 196 30.18 3.84 -15.25
CA LYS A 196 30.15 4.06 -16.71
C LYS A 196 29.50 5.40 -17.07
N ALA A 197 28.39 5.74 -16.40
CA ALA A 197 27.64 6.96 -16.70
C ALA A 197 28.43 8.23 -16.34
N HIS A 198 29.07 8.23 -15.17
CA HIS A 198 29.81 9.37 -14.60
C HIS A 198 31.32 9.30 -14.81
N ASN A 199 31.83 8.28 -15.50
CA ASN A 199 33.26 8.10 -15.80
C ASN A 199 34.15 8.09 -14.54
N PHE A 200 33.94 7.14 -13.63
CA PHE A 200 34.86 6.87 -12.53
C PHE A 200 35.28 5.39 -12.51
N SER A 201 36.42 5.08 -11.90
CA SER A 201 36.77 3.72 -11.48
C SER A 201 36.44 3.56 -10.00
N TYR A 202 36.33 2.32 -9.53
CA TYR A 202 36.01 2.10 -8.13
C TYR A 202 36.71 0.86 -7.58
N THR A 203 36.87 0.84 -6.26
CA THR A 203 37.39 -0.29 -5.49
C THR A 203 36.49 -0.54 -4.29
N TYR A 204 36.21 -1.81 -4.01
CA TYR A 204 35.39 -2.16 -2.86
C TYR A 204 36.23 -2.28 -1.59
N MET A 205 35.71 -1.72 -0.50
CA MET A 205 36.25 -1.87 0.84
C MET A 205 35.17 -2.38 1.77
N ARG A 206 35.53 -3.31 2.66
CA ARG A 206 34.62 -3.84 3.66
C ARG A 206 34.83 -3.09 4.99
N PRO A 207 33.76 -2.77 5.74
CA PRO A 207 33.92 -2.21 7.08
C PRO A 207 34.68 -3.21 7.99
N PRO A 208 35.66 -2.75 8.79
CA PRO A 208 36.43 -3.63 9.68
C PRO A 208 35.57 -4.37 10.71
N ASP A 209 34.50 -3.73 11.16
CA ASP A 209 33.55 -4.27 12.14
C ASP A 209 32.44 -5.13 11.50
N GLY A 210 32.40 -5.23 10.17
CA GLY A 210 31.37 -5.97 9.44
C GLY A 210 29.96 -5.36 9.56
N SER A 211 29.85 -4.11 10.03
CA SER A 211 28.57 -3.47 10.32
C SER A 211 28.10 -2.55 9.19
N TRP A 212 26.78 -2.38 9.09
CA TRP A 212 26.18 -1.44 8.15
C TRP A 212 26.24 0.00 8.66
N GLY A 213 26.19 0.15 9.98
CA GLY A 213 26.35 1.41 10.68
C GLY A 213 25.24 1.70 11.68
N HIS A 214 25.68 1.86 12.93
CA HIS A 214 24.88 2.24 14.08
C HIS A 214 25.46 3.52 14.68
N LEU A 215 24.58 4.34 15.25
CA LEU A 215 24.98 5.48 16.05
C LEU A 215 25.35 4.98 17.44
N ASN A 216 26.61 5.13 17.81
CA ASN A 216 27.11 4.79 19.13
C ASN A 216 26.72 5.87 20.15
N GLU A 217 26.72 5.54 21.44
CA GLU A 217 26.38 6.47 22.52
C GLU A 217 27.27 7.72 22.57
N ASN A 218 28.53 7.58 22.12
CA ASN A 218 29.48 8.68 22.01
C ASN A 218 29.23 9.60 20.80
N GLY A 219 28.15 9.38 20.03
CA GLY A 219 27.81 10.15 18.82
C GLY A 219 28.55 9.74 17.55
N SER A 220 29.47 8.78 17.61
CA SER A 220 30.18 8.26 16.44
C SER A 220 29.36 7.23 15.66
N TRP A 221 29.60 7.15 14.35
CA TRP A 221 29.00 6.12 13.49
C TRP A 221 29.96 4.95 13.27
N SER A 222 29.45 3.73 13.45
CA SER A 222 30.15 2.48 13.11
C SER A 222 29.87 2.06 11.66
N GLY A 223 30.47 0.95 11.21
CA GLY A 223 30.17 0.31 9.94
C GLY A 223 30.40 1.15 8.70
N MET A 224 29.70 0.78 7.62
CA MET A 224 29.76 1.49 6.34
C MET A 224 29.37 2.96 6.44
N VAL A 225 28.34 3.30 7.24
CA VAL A 225 27.97 4.71 7.48
C VAL A 225 29.13 5.47 8.13
N GLY A 226 29.77 4.87 9.12
CA GLY A 226 30.95 5.45 9.78
C GLY A 226 32.11 5.72 8.83
N MET A 227 32.39 4.78 7.91
CA MET A 227 33.44 4.95 6.90
C MET A 227 33.17 6.16 6.00
N VAL A 228 31.91 6.35 5.56
CA VAL A 228 31.53 7.51 4.74
C VAL A 228 31.63 8.81 5.53
N VAL A 229 31.13 8.84 6.78
CA VAL A 229 31.20 10.01 7.66
C VAL A 229 32.67 10.42 7.93
N ARG A 230 33.56 9.45 8.14
CA ARG A 230 35.00 9.68 8.35
C ARG A 230 35.79 9.87 7.05
N LYS A 231 35.13 9.86 5.89
CA LYS A 231 35.75 9.96 4.55
C LYS A 231 36.79 8.87 4.26
N GLU A 232 36.63 7.70 4.88
CA GLU A 232 37.38 6.48 4.55
C GLU A 232 36.83 5.82 3.28
N ALA A 233 35.55 6.01 2.98
CA ALA A 233 34.90 5.60 1.74
C ALA A 233 34.14 6.78 1.11
N ASP A 234 34.16 6.86 -0.22
CA ASP A 234 33.48 7.91 -0.98
C ASP A 234 31.98 7.66 -1.10
N LEU A 235 31.58 6.38 -1.13
CA LEU A 235 30.19 5.96 -1.13
C LEU A 235 30.00 4.62 -0.43
N ALA A 236 28.79 4.38 0.09
CA ALA A 236 28.40 3.07 0.62
C ALA A 236 27.33 2.44 -0.28
N SER A 237 27.53 1.19 -0.67
CA SER A 237 26.63 0.43 -1.54
C SER A 237 26.00 -0.74 -0.79
N GLY A 238 24.69 -0.67 -0.60
CA GLY A 238 23.85 -1.70 -0.02
C GLY A 238 22.38 -1.27 0.04
N PRO A 239 21.44 -2.18 0.38
CA PRO A 239 20.05 -1.84 0.70
C PRO A 239 19.95 -1.07 2.03
N PHE A 240 20.36 0.19 2.01
CA PHE A 240 20.16 1.07 3.14
C PHE A 240 18.71 1.56 3.17
N GLY A 241 18.00 1.23 4.24
CA GLY A 241 16.76 1.92 4.57
C GLY A 241 17.02 3.40 4.85
N LEU A 242 16.12 4.26 4.35
CA LEU A 242 16.11 5.67 4.68
C LEU A 242 15.73 5.82 6.15
N ASN A 243 16.61 6.44 6.94
CA ASN A 243 16.41 6.66 8.37
C ASN A 243 16.81 8.09 8.70
N GLU A 244 15.99 8.79 9.48
CA GLU A 244 16.23 10.18 9.89
C GLU A 244 17.59 10.38 10.55
N ASN A 245 17.99 9.48 11.46
CA ASN A 245 19.28 9.60 12.15
C ASN A 245 20.45 9.50 11.19
N ARG A 246 20.35 8.64 10.17
CA ARG A 246 21.38 8.52 9.13
C ARG A 246 21.36 9.71 8.18
N ALA A 247 20.18 10.19 7.80
CA ALA A 247 20.02 11.35 6.92
C ALA A 247 20.57 12.65 7.51
N LYS A 248 20.72 12.74 8.84
CA LYS A 248 21.41 13.85 9.51
C LYS A 248 22.95 13.79 9.35
N ALA A 249 23.51 12.62 9.06
CA ALA A 249 24.96 12.39 9.00
C ALA A 249 25.48 12.09 7.59
N ILE A 250 24.63 11.57 6.70
CA ILE A 250 24.96 11.22 5.31
C ILE A 250 23.81 11.61 4.37
N ASP A 251 24.15 11.90 3.12
CA ASP A 251 23.18 12.15 2.06
C ASP A 251 22.79 10.85 1.34
N TYR A 252 21.52 10.74 1.00
CA TYR A 252 20.98 9.62 0.22
C TYR A 252 20.74 10.02 -1.24
N THR A 253 20.90 9.08 -2.15
CA THR A 253 20.36 9.22 -3.51
C THR A 253 18.85 9.07 -3.50
N ALA A 254 18.20 9.37 -4.62
CA ALA A 254 16.83 8.92 -4.84
C ALA A 254 16.73 7.39 -4.62
N PRO A 255 15.64 6.90 -4.00
CA PRO A 255 15.49 5.48 -3.70
C PRO A 255 15.41 4.68 -5.00
N VAL A 256 16.29 3.68 -5.13
CA VAL A 256 16.32 2.76 -6.28
C VAL A 256 15.26 1.66 -6.14
N LEU A 257 14.93 1.30 -4.90
CA LEU A 257 13.96 0.28 -4.55
C LEU A 257 13.12 0.77 -3.37
N VAL A 258 11.82 0.47 -3.41
CA VAL A 258 10.90 0.69 -2.29
C VAL A 258 10.41 -0.68 -1.83
N GLU A 259 10.66 -1.01 -0.56
CA GLU A 259 10.21 -2.25 0.06
C GLU A 259 9.33 -1.94 1.27
N ASP A 260 8.29 -2.76 1.46
CA ASP A 260 7.44 -2.70 2.64
C ASP A 260 7.95 -3.69 3.70
N ASN A 261 7.93 -3.27 4.96
CA ASN A 261 8.20 -4.17 6.08
C ASN A 261 7.09 -5.22 6.18
N ARG A 262 7.46 -6.50 6.14
CA ARG A 262 6.54 -7.63 6.25
C ARG A 262 6.87 -8.48 7.45
N LEU A 263 5.85 -8.84 8.22
CA LEU A 263 5.98 -9.81 9.31
C LEU A 263 5.90 -11.22 8.72
N LEU A 264 6.97 -11.99 8.90
CA LEU A 264 7.01 -13.39 8.52
C LEU A 264 6.62 -14.23 9.73
N GLY A 265 5.43 -14.81 9.68
CA GLY A 265 4.99 -15.84 10.64
C GLY A 265 5.26 -17.23 10.09
N ALA A 266 5.82 -18.12 10.90
CA ALA A 266 5.87 -19.54 10.52
C ALA A 266 4.42 -20.04 10.34
N ARG A 267 4.13 -20.65 9.20
CA ARG A 267 2.87 -21.34 9.02
C ARG A 267 2.89 -22.54 9.96
N GLY A 268 2.05 -22.53 10.99
CA GLY A 268 1.90 -23.68 11.89
C GLY A 268 1.63 -24.95 11.09
N LYS A 269 2.17 -26.08 11.53
CA LYS A 269 1.79 -27.38 10.95
C LYS A 269 0.30 -27.58 11.24
N PRO A 270 -0.55 -27.83 10.23
CA PRO A 270 -1.94 -28.13 10.49
C PRO A 270 -2.00 -29.43 11.30
N THR A 271 -2.31 -29.34 12.59
CA THR A 271 -2.63 -30.50 13.41
C THR A 271 -4.04 -30.93 13.04
N VAL A 272 -4.16 -32.04 12.32
CA VAL A 272 -5.45 -32.66 12.05
C VAL A 272 -5.87 -33.35 13.35
N ASP A 273 -6.90 -32.84 14.00
CA ASP A 273 -7.53 -33.51 15.15
C ASP A 273 -8.42 -34.66 14.63
N PRO A 274 -8.13 -35.94 14.94
CA PRO A 274 -8.96 -37.07 14.54
C PRO A 274 -10.41 -36.98 15.06
N TRP A 275 -10.62 -36.28 16.18
CA TRP A 275 -11.93 -36.06 16.79
C TRP A 275 -12.54 -34.70 16.41
N GLY A 276 -11.95 -34.00 15.45
CA GLY A 276 -12.40 -32.69 15.00
C GLY A 276 -13.87 -32.65 14.55
N PHE A 277 -14.44 -33.79 14.17
CA PHE A 277 -15.86 -33.92 13.82
C PHE A 277 -16.82 -33.70 15.00
N LEU A 278 -16.34 -33.79 16.26
CA LEU A 278 -17.13 -33.52 17.46
C LEU A 278 -17.16 -32.03 17.84
N LEU A 279 -16.19 -31.25 17.37
CA LEU A 279 -16.04 -29.81 17.67
C LEU A 279 -17.18 -28.89 17.20
N PRO A 280 -17.96 -29.21 16.14
CA PRO A 280 -19.05 -28.33 15.70
C PRO A 280 -20.18 -28.17 16.73
N LEU A 281 -20.34 -29.13 17.65
CA LEU A 281 -21.37 -29.10 18.69
C LEU A 281 -20.72 -28.99 20.06
N ALA A 282 -21.23 -28.08 20.89
CA ALA A 282 -20.75 -27.95 22.26
C ALA A 282 -21.08 -29.23 23.07
N PRO A 283 -20.28 -29.60 24.09
CA PRO A 283 -20.47 -30.85 24.84
C PRO A 283 -21.88 -31.05 25.41
N TRP A 284 -22.54 -29.98 25.84
CA TRP A 284 -23.92 -30.00 26.34
C TRP A 284 -24.96 -30.34 25.28
N VAL A 285 -24.71 -29.99 24.01
CA VAL A 285 -25.60 -30.37 22.90
C VAL A 285 -25.51 -31.87 22.68
N TRP A 286 -24.31 -32.46 22.77
CA TRP A 286 -24.16 -33.92 22.73
C TRP A 286 -24.90 -34.62 23.87
N VAL A 287 -24.81 -34.09 25.09
CA VAL A 287 -25.57 -34.60 26.25
C VAL A 287 -27.08 -34.48 26.01
N ALA A 288 -27.55 -33.37 25.46
CA ALA A 288 -28.96 -33.18 25.14
C ALA A 288 -29.46 -34.16 24.07
N ILE A 289 -28.66 -34.42 23.02
CA ILE A 289 -28.96 -35.42 21.98
C ILE A 289 -29.06 -36.81 22.60
N LEU A 290 -28.08 -37.22 23.42
CA LEU A 290 -28.12 -38.50 24.12
C LEU A 290 -29.33 -38.61 25.06
N THR A 291 -29.64 -37.54 25.78
CA THR A 291 -30.80 -37.49 26.67
C THR A 291 -32.11 -37.64 25.88
N ALA A 292 -32.26 -36.92 24.78
CA ALA A 292 -33.44 -37.01 23.91
C ALA A 292 -33.57 -38.40 23.27
N LEU A 293 -32.45 -39.00 22.85
CA LEU A 293 -32.40 -40.35 22.28
C LEU A 293 -32.96 -41.41 23.26
N HIS A 294 -32.71 -41.25 24.56
CA HIS A 294 -33.23 -42.16 25.59
C HIS A 294 -34.62 -41.76 26.12
N ALA A 295 -34.91 -40.46 26.23
CA ALA A 295 -36.18 -39.98 26.78
C ALA A 295 -37.36 -40.30 25.85
N LEU A 296 -37.21 -40.17 24.53
CA LEU A 296 -38.30 -40.40 23.58
C LEU A 296 -38.84 -41.85 23.62
N PRO A 297 -38.01 -42.91 23.60
CA PRO A 297 -38.49 -44.29 23.78
C PRO A 297 -39.18 -44.53 25.12
N VAL A 298 -38.63 -43.99 26.22
CA VAL A 298 -39.22 -44.15 27.56
C VAL A 298 -40.61 -43.50 27.61
N ILE A 299 -40.74 -42.27 27.10
CA ILE A 299 -42.03 -41.58 27.02
C ILE A 299 -43.01 -42.38 26.17
N LYS A 300 -42.58 -42.91 25.03
CA LYS A 300 -43.43 -43.76 24.17
C LYS A 300 -43.95 -44.98 24.92
N ILE A 301 -43.07 -45.74 25.59
CA ILE A 301 -43.46 -46.95 26.34
C ILE A 301 -44.44 -46.61 27.47
N LEU A 302 -44.21 -45.50 28.17
CA LEU A 302 -45.10 -45.04 29.23
C LEU A 302 -46.47 -44.63 28.66
N LEU A 303 -46.51 -43.93 27.54
CA LEU A 303 -47.76 -43.57 26.86
C LEU A 303 -48.52 -44.82 26.40
N ASP A 304 -47.86 -45.76 25.72
CA ASP A 304 -48.47 -47.02 25.27
C ASP A 304 -49.04 -47.82 26.47
N SER A 305 -48.30 -47.88 27.58
CA SER A 305 -48.74 -48.54 28.81
C SER A 305 -49.94 -47.82 29.46
N CYS A 306 -50.00 -46.49 29.38
CA CYS A 306 -51.09 -45.69 29.91
C CYS A 306 -52.36 -45.82 29.07
N PHE A 307 -52.22 -45.75 27.73
CA PHE A 307 -53.33 -45.94 26.79
C PHE A 307 -53.90 -47.37 26.84
N PHE A 308 -53.05 -48.40 26.95
CA PHE A 308 -53.51 -49.78 27.15
C PHE A 308 -54.33 -49.94 28.44
N LYS A 309 -53.91 -49.28 29.53
CA LYS A 309 -54.62 -49.31 30.81
C LYS A 309 -55.97 -48.57 30.77
N ILE A 310 -56.07 -47.48 30.02
CA ILE A 310 -57.33 -46.74 29.79
C ILE A 310 -58.29 -47.56 28.91
N SER A 311 -57.80 -48.18 27.85
CA SER A 311 -58.60 -49.06 26.97
C SER A 311 -59.17 -50.27 27.72
N ASN A 312 -58.36 -50.96 28.52
CA ASN A 312 -58.84 -52.09 29.34
C ASN A 312 -59.79 -51.64 30.49
N GLY A 313 -59.65 -50.40 30.96
CA GLY A 313 -60.59 -49.80 31.91
C GLY A 313 -61.98 -49.59 31.29
N GLN A 314 -62.04 -49.18 30.02
CA GLN A 314 -63.28 -48.87 29.31
C GLN A 314 -64.09 -50.14 28.93
N GLU A 315 -63.44 -51.27 28.64
CA GLU A 315 -64.13 -52.56 28.45
C GLU A 315 -64.79 -53.08 29.74
N ARG A 316 -64.23 -52.76 30.92
CA ARG A 316 -64.77 -53.21 32.21
C ARG A 316 -66.07 -52.49 32.59
N TRP A 317 -66.21 -51.21 32.22
CA TRP A 317 -67.45 -50.44 32.42
C TRP A 317 -68.58 -50.86 31.49
N LEU A 318 -68.28 -51.28 30.25
CA LEU A 318 -69.31 -51.73 29.29
C LEU A 318 -69.90 -53.10 29.64
N LYS A 319 -69.14 -53.97 30.34
CA LYS A 319 -69.63 -55.27 30.80
C LYS A 319 -70.50 -55.20 32.07
N ASP A 320 -70.34 -54.18 32.91
CA ASP A 320 -71.16 -54.03 34.13
C ASP A 320 -72.52 -53.35 33.88
N THR A 321 -72.71 -52.70 32.73
CA THR A 321 -74.00 -52.05 32.38
C THR A 321 -75.00 -52.96 31.65
N SER A 322 -74.70 -54.25 31.41
CA SER A 322 -75.66 -55.19 30.81
C SER A 322 -76.67 -55.77 31.81
N ALA A 323 -77.13 -54.95 32.76
CA ALA A 323 -78.22 -55.30 33.67
C ALA A 323 -79.58 -55.15 32.97
N TYR A 324 -80.01 -56.25 32.34
CA TYR A 324 -81.39 -56.71 32.12
C TYR A 324 -82.54 -55.68 32.16
N LEU A 325 -82.87 -55.07 31.01
CA LEU A 325 -84.23 -54.60 30.74
C LEU A 325 -84.99 -55.72 30.00
N ARG A 326 -85.83 -56.48 30.70
CA ARG A 326 -86.77 -57.44 30.09
C ARG A 326 -88.18 -56.89 30.22
N ILE A 327 -88.77 -56.45 29.11
CA ILE A 327 -90.18 -56.10 29.02
C ILE A 327 -90.94 -57.37 28.67
N LEU A 328 -91.80 -57.84 29.58
CA LEU A 328 -92.71 -58.95 29.35
C LEU A 328 -94.05 -58.38 28.85
N LEU A 329 -94.50 -58.86 27.69
CA LEU A 329 -95.85 -58.61 27.19
C LEU A 329 -96.72 -59.83 27.52
N GLN A 330 -97.93 -59.54 27.98
CA GLN A 330 -98.94 -60.52 28.37
C GLN A 330 -99.52 -61.18 27.12
N GLN A 331 -99.67 -62.51 27.14
CA GLN A 331 -100.16 -63.33 26.03
C GLN A 331 -101.61 -63.01 25.64
#